data_AF-A0A379UMU0-F1
#
_entry.id   AF-A0A379UMU0-F1
#
_cell.length_a   1.000
_cell.length_b   1.000
_cell.length_c   1.000
_cell.angle_alpha   90.00
_cell.angle_beta   90.00
_cell.angle_gamma   90.00
#
_symmetry.space_group_name_H-M   'P 1'
#
loop_
_entity.id
_entity.type
_entity.pdbx_description
1 polymer ?
#
loop_
_entity_poly.entity_id
_entity_poly.type
_entity_poly.pdbx_seq_one_letter_code
_entity_poly.pdbx_strand_id
1 'polypeptide(L)'
;MLSNLLTNAIRYSDENAVIRIESAYDDNVAEIRVANPGSHPADADKLFRRFWRGDNARHTAGFGLGLSLVNAIALLHGGSASYRYADEHNIFSVRLPDSGDS
;
A
#
# COMPACT_ATOMS: atom_id res chain seq x y z
N MET A 1 4.17 -1.57 8.78
CA MET A 1 3.40 -1.61 7.52
C MET A 1 2.83 -0.23 7.16
N LEU A 2 2.00 0.37 8.02
CA LEU A 2 1.35 1.67 7.76
C LEU A 2 2.33 2.79 7.38
N SER A 3 3.44 2.95 8.11
CA SER A 3 4.47 3.95 7.79
C SER A 3 5.01 3.81 6.35
N ASN A 4 5.19 2.59 5.84
CA ASN A 4 5.62 2.37 4.45
C ASN A 4 4.53 2.76 3.44
N LEU A 5 3.26 2.44 3.73
CA LEU A 5 2.15 2.85 2.87
C LEU A 5 2.01 4.37 2.82
N LEU A 6 2.07 5.04 3.97
CA LEU A 6 2.02 6.50 4.05
C LEU A 6 3.22 7.16 3.37
N THR A 7 4.43 6.66 3.59
CA THR A 7 5.63 7.19 2.94
C THR A 7 5.55 7.05 1.42
N ASN A 8 5.00 5.95 0.92
CA ASN A 8 4.75 5.79 -0.52
C ASN A 8 3.67 6.76 -1.01
N ALA A 9 2.54 6.86 -0.32
CA ALA A 9 1.48 7.79 -0.68
C ALA A 9 1.98 9.24 -0.77
N ILE A 10 2.76 9.70 0.21
CA ILE A 10 3.38 11.03 0.21
C ILE A 10 4.37 11.18 -0.96
N ARG A 11 5.23 10.19 -1.19
CA ARG A 11 6.28 10.24 -2.23
C ARG A 11 5.72 10.22 -3.66
N TYR A 12 4.57 9.59 -3.86
CA TYR A 12 3.94 9.38 -5.17
C TYR A 12 2.67 10.23 -5.37
N SER A 13 2.55 11.31 -4.62
CA SER A 13 1.50 12.31 -4.83
C SER A 13 2.13 13.68 -5.09
N ASP A 14 1.40 14.52 -5.80
CA ASP A 14 1.77 15.92 -6.00
C ASP A 14 1.69 16.71 -4.68
N GLU A 15 2.32 17.88 -4.68
CA GLU A 15 2.23 18.81 -3.54
C GLU A 15 0.77 19.18 -3.26
N ASN A 16 0.40 19.26 -1.97
CA ASN A 16 -0.96 19.53 -1.49
C ASN A 16 -2.00 18.45 -1.81
N ALA A 17 -1.60 17.28 -2.30
CA ALA A 17 -2.51 16.15 -2.48
C ALA A 17 -3.10 15.67 -1.15
N VAL A 18 -4.37 15.28 -1.17
CA VAL A 18 -5.06 14.68 -0.02
C VAL A 18 -4.79 13.18 0.00
N ILE A 19 -4.19 12.70 1.08
CA ILE A 19 -4.05 11.27 1.35
C ILE A 19 -5.19 10.85 2.28
N ARG A 20 -5.99 9.87 1.86
CA ARG A 20 -7.08 9.33 2.66
C ARG A 20 -6.64 8.05 3.35
N ILE A 21 -6.95 7.94 4.64
CA ILE A 21 -6.70 6.75 5.44
C ILE A 21 -8.04 6.29 6.01
N GLU A 22 -8.38 5.04 5.77
CA GLU A 22 -9.61 4.43 6.25
C GLU A 22 -9.26 3.11 6.94
N SER A 23 -9.98 2.78 8.01
CA SER A 23 -9.90 1.49 8.65
C SER A 23 -11.27 0.86 8.76
N ALA A 24 -11.34 -0.44 8.58
CA ALA A 24 -12.52 -1.25 8.81
C ALA A 24 -12.14 -2.46 9.65
N TYR A 25 -13.09 -2.96 10.43
CA TYR A 25 -12.94 -4.20 11.18
C TYR A 25 -14.23 -4.99 11.01
N ASP A 26 -14.13 -6.18 10.44
CA ASP A 26 -15.26 -7.08 10.19
C ASP A 26 -14.76 -8.52 10.10
N ASP A 27 -15.61 -9.49 10.47
CA ASP A 27 -15.29 -10.93 10.42
C ASP A 27 -13.91 -11.30 11.03
N ASN A 28 -13.54 -10.68 12.16
CA ASN A 28 -12.23 -10.83 12.80
C ASN A 28 -11.04 -10.49 11.88
N VAL A 29 -11.22 -9.52 10.98
CA VAL A 29 -10.18 -9.01 10.10
C VAL A 29 -10.13 -7.50 10.19
N ALA A 30 -8.98 -6.97 10.61
CA ALA A 30 -8.68 -5.56 10.52
C ALA A 30 -8.17 -5.23 9.11
N GLU A 31 -8.75 -4.21 8.47
CA GLU A 31 -8.29 -3.67 7.21
C GLU A 31 -7.93 -2.20 7.35
N ILE A 32 -6.76 -1.82 6.83
CA ILE A 32 -6.34 -0.43 6.69
C ILE A 32 -6.14 -0.15 5.21
N ARG A 33 -6.74 0.93 4.72
CA ARG A 33 -6.60 1.43 3.35
C ARG A 33 -5.94 2.79 3.35
N VAL A 34 -4.94 2.96 2.48
CA VAL A 34 -4.28 4.24 2.21
C VAL A 34 -4.51 4.55 0.74
N ALA A 35 -5.20 5.66 0.48
CA ALA A 35 -5.52 6.12 -0.86
C ALA A 35 -4.82 7.45 -1.14
N ASN A 36 -4.24 7.58 -2.33
CA ASN A 36 -3.63 8.81 -2.80
C ASN A 36 -3.93 9.04 -4.29
N PRO A 37 -4.09 10.29 -4.74
CA PRO A 37 -4.37 10.57 -6.14
C PRO A 37 -3.16 10.21 -7.00
N GLY A 38 -3.41 9.88 -8.27
CA GLY A 38 -2.36 9.68 -9.25
C GLY A 38 -2.78 8.85 -10.45
N SER A 39 -1.83 8.60 -11.34
CA SER A 39 -2.05 7.71 -12.48
C SER A 39 -2.04 6.25 -12.06
N HIS A 40 -2.82 5.43 -12.77
CA HIS A 40 -2.75 3.97 -12.68
C HIS A 40 -1.39 3.48 -13.20
N PRO A 41 -0.58 2.76 -12.41
CA PRO A 41 0.69 2.21 -12.86
C PRO A 41 0.48 1.11 -13.91
N ALA A 42 1.19 1.19 -15.04
CA ALA A 42 1.11 0.20 -16.11
C ALA A 42 1.47 -1.23 -15.68
N ASP A 43 2.38 -1.36 -14.70
CA ASP A 43 2.86 -2.63 -14.14
C ASP A 43 2.33 -2.85 -12.70
N ALA A 44 1.02 -2.67 -12.49
CA ALA A 44 0.42 -2.82 -11.16
C ALA A 44 0.67 -4.20 -10.53
N ASP A 45 0.81 -5.26 -11.33
CA ASP A 45 1.14 -6.63 -10.90
C ASP A 45 2.54 -6.76 -10.28
N LYS A 46 3.42 -5.77 -10.50
CA LYS A 46 4.80 -5.76 -10.01
C LYS A 46 4.99 -4.91 -8.76
N LEU A 47 3.97 -4.17 -8.31
CA LEU A 47 4.06 -3.22 -7.19
C LEU A 47 4.63 -3.81 -5.90
N PHE A 48 4.35 -5.09 -5.62
CA PHE A 48 4.82 -5.79 -4.42
C PHE A 48 6.14 -6.58 -4.62
N ARG A 49 6.73 -6.55 -5.82
CA ARG A 49 8.02 -7.22 -6.09
C ARG A 49 9.17 -6.43 -5.47
N ARG A 50 10.13 -7.13 -4.88
CA ARG A 50 11.36 -6.52 -4.35
C ARG A 50 12.11 -5.81 -5.47
N PHE A 51 12.64 -4.62 -5.17
CA PHE A 51 13.43 -3.78 -6.08
C PHE A 51 12.66 -3.23 -7.30
N TRP A 52 11.37 -3.54 -7.42
CA TRP A 52 10.58 -2.98 -8.52
C TRP A 52 10.29 -1.50 -8.27
N ARG A 53 10.39 -0.72 -9.35
CA ARG A 53 10.13 0.72 -9.38
C ARG A 53 9.48 1.05 -10.70
N GLY A 54 8.36 1.79 -10.68
CA GLY A 54 7.72 2.30 -11.88
C GLY A 54 8.53 3.43 -12.53
N ASP A 55 8.22 3.75 -13.77
CA ASP A 55 8.94 4.75 -14.55
C ASP A 55 8.91 6.15 -13.91
N ASN A 56 7.78 6.53 -13.29
CA ASN A 56 7.60 7.78 -12.53
C ASN A 56 8.45 7.82 -11.26
N ALA A 57 8.95 6.67 -10.79
CA ALA A 57 9.76 6.56 -9.59
C ALA A 57 11.26 6.72 -9.88
N ARG A 58 11.74 6.79 -11.12
CA ARG A 58 13.19 6.82 -11.42
C ARG A 58 13.93 7.99 -10.75
N HIS A 59 13.25 9.09 -10.47
CA HIS A 59 13.81 10.28 -9.82
C HIS A 59 13.52 10.39 -8.32
N THR A 60 12.72 9.49 -7.74
CA THR A 60 12.42 9.51 -6.30
C THR A 60 13.49 8.74 -5.51
N ALA A 61 13.77 9.12 -4.25
CA ALA A 61 14.70 8.34 -3.42
C ALA A 61 14.07 6.98 -3.01
N GLY A 62 14.88 5.91 -2.87
CA GLY A 62 14.44 4.62 -2.33
C GLY A 62 14.73 3.40 -3.21
N PHE A 63 14.82 2.22 -2.59
CA PHE A 63 15.28 0.97 -3.22
C PHE A 63 14.16 0.06 -3.74
N GLY A 64 12.90 0.52 -3.77
CA GLY A 64 11.77 -0.33 -4.18
C GLY A 64 11.47 -1.47 -3.19
N LEU A 65 11.73 -1.26 -1.89
CA LEU A 65 11.53 -2.28 -0.85
C LEU A 65 10.23 -2.09 -0.06
N GLY A 66 9.68 -0.87 -0.01
CA GLY A 66 8.58 -0.52 0.89
C GLY A 66 7.36 -1.44 0.77
N LEU A 67 6.77 -1.55 -0.43
CA LEU A 67 5.59 -2.39 -0.66
C LEU A 67 5.90 -3.88 -0.51
N SER A 68 7.07 -4.34 -0.97
CA SER A 68 7.48 -5.73 -0.80
C SER A 68 7.61 -6.14 0.67
N LEU A 69 8.05 -5.21 1.53
CA LEU A 69 8.10 -5.41 2.98
C LEU A 69 6.70 -5.38 3.59
N VAL A 70 5.81 -4.50 3.12
CA VAL A 70 4.40 -4.53 3.57
C VAL A 70 3.77 -5.89 3.28
N ASN A 71 3.92 -6.41 2.07
CA ASN A 71 3.38 -7.72 1.71
C ASN A 71 3.99 -8.84 2.56
N ALA A 72 5.31 -8.87 2.73
CA ALA A 72 5.99 -9.88 3.53
C ALA A 72 5.52 -9.87 5.00
N ILE A 73 5.39 -8.69 5.62
CA ILE A 73 4.91 -8.57 6.99
C ILE A 73 3.44 -8.99 7.08
N ALA A 74 2.58 -8.56 6.15
CA ALA A 74 1.17 -8.94 6.17
C ALA A 74 1.01 -10.47 6.08
N LEU A 75 1.74 -11.12 5.17
CA LEU A 75 1.75 -12.58 5.02
C LEU A 75 2.25 -13.29 6.28
N LEU A 76 3.29 -12.77 6.95
CA LEU A 76 3.79 -13.33 8.21
C LEU A 76 2.74 -13.33 9.34
N HIS A 77 1.78 -12.41 9.29
CA HIS A 77 0.68 -12.33 10.24
C HIS A 77 -0.58 -13.06 9.75
N GLY A 78 -0.49 -13.91 8.73
CA GLY A 78 -1.64 -14.61 8.14
C GLY A 78 -2.60 -13.70 7.35
N GLY A 79 -2.18 -12.47 7.07
CA GLY A 79 -2.93 -11.46 6.36
C GLY A 79 -2.56 -11.34 4.88
N SER A 80 -2.92 -10.21 4.28
CA SER A 80 -2.58 -9.89 2.89
C SER A 80 -2.39 -8.40 2.67
N ALA A 81 -1.62 -8.05 1.63
CA ALA A 81 -1.56 -6.69 1.09
C ALA A 81 -2.10 -6.70 -0.35
N SER A 82 -2.83 -5.66 -0.72
CA SER A 82 -3.43 -5.55 -2.05
C SER A 82 -3.36 -4.12 -2.58
N TYR A 83 -3.53 -4.01 -3.90
CA TYR A 83 -3.57 -2.76 -4.63
C TYR A 83 -4.81 -2.75 -5.52
N ARG A 84 -5.44 -1.57 -5.64
CA ARG A 84 -6.49 -1.30 -6.62
C ARG A 84 -6.41 0.16 -7.04
N TYR A 85 -6.83 0.42 -8.27
CA TYR A 85 -7.08 1.77 -8.77
C TYR A 85 -8.58 2.01 -8.90
N ALA A 86 -9.08 3.10 -8.33
CA ALA A 86 -10.48 3.49 -8.41
C ALA A 86 -10.60 5.00 -8.21
N ASP A 87 -11.54 5.64 -8.91
CA ASP A 87 -11.85 7.07 -8.77
C ASP A 87 -10.60 7.96 -8.83
N GLU A 88 -9.67 7.66 -9.73
CA GLU A 88 -8.38 8.34 -9.90
C GLU A 88 -7.41 8.25 -8.70
N HIS A 89 -7.63 7.28 -7.81
CA HIS A 89 -6.79 7.03 -6.64
C HIS A 89 -6.12 5.67 -6.69
N ASN A 90 -4.85 5.66 -6.30
CA ASN A 90 -4.09 4.48 -5.94
C ASN A 90 -4.46 4.07 -4.52
N ILE A 91 -5.04 2.89 -4.33
CA ILE A 91 -5.52 2.39 -3.04
C ILE A 91 -4.71 1.17 -2.65
N PHE A 92 -3.90 1.31 -1.60
CA PHE A 92 -3.14 0.22 -0.99
C PHE A 92 -3.85 -0.23 0.27
N SER A 93 -4.12 -1.53 0.38
CA SER A 93 -4.84 -2.10 1.52
C SER A 93 -4.01 -3.19 2.18
N VAL A 94 -4.07 -3.26 3.51
CA VAL A 94 -3.52 -4.36 4.31
C VAL A 94 -4.63 -4.94 5.16
N ARG A 95 -4.82 -6.26 5.08
CA ARG A 95 -5.76 -7.03 5.89
C ARG A 95 -4.98 -7.92 6.83
N LEU A 96 -5.33 -7.92 8.11
CA LEU A 96 -4.72 -8.76 9.14
C LEU A 96 -5.84 -9.45 9.91
N PRO A 97 -5.76 -10.78 10.12
CA PRO A 97 -6.67 -11.45 11.04
C PRO A 97 -6.46 -10.89 12.46
N ASP A 98 -7.55 -10.76 13.20
CA ASP A 98 -7.48 -10.45 14.62
C ASP A 98 -6.84 -11.64 15.34
N SER A 99 -5.82 -11.37 16.13
CA SER A 99 -5.13 -12.37 16.94
C SER A 99 -5.82 -12.57 18.29
N GLY A 100 -7.13 -12.31 18.37
CA GLY A 100 -7.92 -12.54 19.57
C GLY A 100 -7.75 -13.99 20.04
N ASP A 101 -7.08 -14.14 21.19
CA ASP A 101 -6.80 -15.41 21.83
C ASP A 101 -8.06 -16.30 21.86
N SER A 102 -7.91 -17.54 21.39
CA SER A 102 -8.85 -18.63 21.64
C SER A 102 -8.77 -19.11 23.09
#